data_AF-A0AAV2SSX8-F1
#
_entry.id   AF-A0AAV2SSX8-F1
#
_cell.length_a   1.000
_cell.length_b   1.000
_cell.length_c   1.000
_cell.angle_alpha   90.00
_cell.angle_beta   90.00
_cell.angle_gamma   90.00
#
_symmetry.space_group_name_H-M   'P 1'
#
loop_
_entity.id
_entity.type
_entity.pdbx_description
1 polymer ?
#
loop_
_entity_poly.entity_id
_entity_poly.type
_entity_poly.pdbx_seq_one_letter_code
_entity_poly.pdbx_strand_id
1 'polypeptide(L)'
;RKVPEYQMAEILKEALKEGAKDQTISGTVNETTMHTNLLRCVVECVTEVEQAVGMEVIDYEEKVKADVLEPLQNIIKEDITSINKQKKNLKQVGLDVDAARGKYRSAQSNPAQNPKFDQIREELEEAESKLDQARDSYAFDIFSLLAREREVAQHMCGYLELQQRFLQTALDKVNNVLPEMKKQFEDSTASPVFGK
;
A
#
# COMPACT_ATOMS: atom_id res chain seq x y z
N ARG A 1 -10.97 -2.15 -4.60
CA ARG A 1 -11.62 -0.95 -5.18
C ARG A 1 -11.72 -1.20 -6.68
N LYS A 2 -12.83 -0.89 -7.35
CA LYS A 2 -12.89 -1.04 -8.81
C LYS A 2 -12.01 0.05 -9.43
N VAL A 3 -11.05 -0.35 -10.25
CA VAL A 3 -10.12 0.50 -10.98
C VAL A 3 -10.93 1.29 -12.03
N PRO A 4 -10.92 2.64 -12.01
CA PRO A 4 -11.71 3.47 -12.93
C PRO A 4 -11.51 3.15 -14.42
N GLU A 5 -10.30 2.76 -14.80
CA GLU A 5 -9.87 2.43 -16.16
C GLU A 5 -10.60 1.16 -16.66
N TYR A 6 -10.73 0.15 -15.80
CA TYR A 6 -11.53 -1.05 -16.11
C TYR A 6 -13.02 -0.72 -16.25
N GLN A 7 -13.54 0.24 -15.48
CA GLN A 7 -14.92 0.69 -15.60
C GLN A 7 -15.15 1.46 -16.91
N MET A 8 -14.19 2.28 -17.34
CA MET A 8 -14.24 2.98 -18.61
C MET A 8 -14.26 2.00 -19.79
N ALA A 9 -13.38 0.99 -19.78
CA ALA A 9 -13.37 -0.05 -20.82
C ALA A 9 -14.71 -0.81 -20.93
N GLU A 10 -15.36 -1.13 -19.81
CA GLU A 10 -16.66 -1.81 -19.82
C GLU A 10 -17.80 -0.92 -20.33
N ILE A 11 -17.83 0.35 -19.94
CA ILE A 11 -18.82 1.32 -20.44
C ILE A 11 -18.68 1.49 -21.96
N LEU A 12 -17.44 1.57 -22.47
CA LEU A 12 -17.19 1.71 -23.91
C LEU A 12 -17.58 0.44 -24.69
N LYS A 13 -17.32 -0.76 -24.14
CA LYS A 13 -17.81 -2.03 -24.73
C LYS A 13 -19.33 -2.10 -24.80
N GLU A 14 -20.02 -1.61 -23.77
CA GLU A 14 -21.48 -1.59 -23.74
C GLU A 14 -22.03 -0.65 -24.83
N ALA A 15 -21.45 0.54 -24.97
CA ALA A 15 -21.79 1.49 -26.03
C ALA A 15 -21.60 0.91 -27.45
N LEU A 16 -20.51 0.16 -27.69
CA LEU A 16 -20.29 -0.53 -28.98
C LEU A 16 -21.37 -1.59 -29.27
N LYS A 17 -21.80 -2.34 -28.25
CA LYS A 17 -22.83 -3.39 -28.40
C LYS A 17 -24.21 -2.81 -28.67
N GLU A 18 -24.53 -1.64 -28.12
CA GLU A 18 -25.80 -0.97 -28.38
C GLU A 18 -25.84 -0.35 -29.78
N GLY A 19 -24.77 0.34 -30.20
CA GLY A 19 -24.67 0.93 -31.54
C GLY A 19 -24.71 -0.09 -32.70
N ALA A 20 -24.29 -1.34 -32.45
CA ALA A 20 -24.38 -2.42 -33.45
C ALA A 20 -25.80 -2.96 -33.64
N LYS A 21 -26.68 -2.87 -32.63
CA LYS A 21 -28.07 -3.36 -32.72
C LYS A 21 -28.93 -2.48 -33.61
N ASP A 22 -28.70 -1.17 -33.61
CA ASP A 22 -29.43 -0.18 -34.43
C ASP A 22 -29.14 -0.30 -35.93
N GLN A 23 -28.03 -0.93 -36.35
CA GLN A 23 -27.69 -1.13 -37.76
C GLN A 23 -28.51 -2.24 -38.44
N THR A 24 -29.27 -3.05 -37.69
CA THR A 24 -30.12 -4.12 -38.24
C THR A 24 -31.49 -3.59 -38.71
N ILE A 25 -31.80 -2.31 -38.44
CA ILE A 25 -33.12 -1.70 -38.72
C ILE A 25 -32.96 -0.39 -39.53
N SER A 26 -32.33 -0.41 -40.70
CA SER A 26 -32.69 0.53 -41.78
C SER A 26 -31.98 0.17 -43.08
N GLY A 27 -32.75 -0.31 -44.06
CA GLY A 27 -32.30 -0.43 -45.44
C GLY A 27 -32.22 0.93 -46.12
N THR A 28 -31.18 1.72 -45.84
CA THR A 28 -30.75 2.86 -46.67
C THR A 28 -29.24 3.06 -46.48
N VAL A 29 -28.47 2.40 -47.35
CA VAL A 29 -27.01 2.43 -47.39
C VAL A 29 -26.58 3.66 -48.21
N ASN A 30 -25.86 4.62 -47.62
CA ASN A 30 -24.64 5.23 -48.22
C ASN A 30 -24.02 6.47 -47.52
N GLU A 31 -24.55 7.03 -46.42
CA GLU A 31 -23.85 8.14 -45.72
C GLU A 31 -23.57 7.87 -44.24
N THR A 32 -24.41 7.07 -43.56
CA THR A 32 -24.20 6.68 -42.16
C THR A 32 -22.99 5.74 -41.98
N THR A 33 -22.57 5.02 -43.03
CA THR A 33 -21.54 3.98 -42.98
C THR A 33 -20.12 4.55 -42.80
N MET A 34 -19.86 5.79 -43.22
CA MET A 34 -18.53 6.41 -43.08
C MET A 34 -18.33 7.04 -41.69
N HIS A 35 -19.36 7.71 -41.15
CA HIS A 35 -19.33 8.27 -39.79
C HIS A 35 -19.31 7.19 -38.71
N THR A 36 -19.92 6.03 -38.98
CA THR A 36 -19.88 4.87 -38.09
C THR A 36 -18.51 4.19 -38.06
N ASN A 37 -17.69 4.27 -39.11
CA ASN A 37 -16.34 3.70 -39.10
C ASN A 37 -15.37 4.47 -38.20
N LEU A 38 -15.35 5.81 -38.28
CA LEU A 38 -14.46 6.62 -37.44
C LEU A 38 -14.83 6.51 -35.96
N LEU A 39 -16.11 6.72 -35.63
CA LEU A 39 -16.57 6.63 -34.23
C LEU A 39 -16.31 5.25 -33.65
N ARG A 40 -16.61 4.19 -34.40
CA ARG A 40 -16.35 2.81 -33.98
C ARG A 40 -14.86 2.57 -33.76
N CYS A 41 -14.01 2.95 -34.72
CA CYS A 41 -12.56 2.77 -34.62
C CYS A 41 -11.98 3.50 -33.41
N VAL A 42 -12.41 4.73 -33.16
CA VAL A 42 -12.01 5.53 -32.00
C VAL A 42 -12.41 4.87 -30.69
N VAL A 43 -13.65 4.42 -30.58
CA VAL A 43 -14.13 3.74 -29.37
C VAL A 43 -13.42 2.41 -29.17
N GLU A 44 -13.16 1.63 -30.23
CA GLU A 44 -12.38 0.39 -30.18
C GLU A 44 -10.94 0.65 -29.69
N CYS A 45 -10.23 1.63 -30.28
CA CYS A 45 -8.86 1.99 -29.87
C CYS A 45 -8.77 2.44 -28.40
N VAL A 46 -9.69 3.31 -27.94
CA VAL A 46 -9.71 3.74 -26.53
C VAL A 46 -10.01 2.55 -25.62
N THR A 47 -10.96 1.70 -26.01
CA THR A 47 -11.33 0.51 -25.23
C THR A 47 -10.15 -0.45 -25.06
N GLU A 48 -9.34 -0.65 -26.10
CA GLU A 48 -8.15 -1.50 -26.06
C GLU A 48 -7.06 -0.92 -25.15
N VAL A 49 -6.79 0.40 -25.26
CA VAL A 49 -5.79 1.06 -24.41
C VAL A 49 -6.21 1.02 -22.94
N GLU A 50 -7.47 1.35 -22.63
CA GLU A 50 -7.99 1.34 -21.25
C GLU A 50 -7.95 -0.07 -20.64
N GLN A 51 -8.23 -1.11 -21.42
CA GLN A 51 -8.02 -2.49 -20.96
C GLN A 51 -6.55 -2.78 -20.66
N ALA A 52 -5.66 -2.38 -21.56
CA ALA A 52 -4.23 -2.61 -21.40
C ALA A 52 -3.66 -1.84 -20.20
N VAL A 53 -4.13 -0.62 -19.94
CA VAL A 53 -3.78 0.17 -18.74
C VAL A 53 -4.39 -0.45 -17.49
N GLY A 54 -5.65 -0.88 -17.55
CA GLY A 54 -6.30 -1.59 -16.43
C GLY A 54 -5.55 -2.84 -15.99
N MET A 55 -4.98 -3.60 -16.93
CA MET A 55 -4.10 -4.74 -16.62
C MET A 55 -2.80 -4.30 -15.92
N GLU A 56 -2.17 -3.21 -16.37
CA GLU A 56 -0.96 -2.68 -15.69
C GLU A 56 -1.26 -2.24 -14.25
N VAL A 57 -2.46 -1.69 -13.98
CA VAL A 57 -2.88 -1.33 -12.63
C VAL A 57 -2.97 -2.57 -11.74
N ILE A 58 -3.60 -3.65 -12.23
CA ILE A 58 -3.73 -4.91 -11.49
C ILE A 58 -2.35 -5.47 -11.16
N ASP A 59 -1.46 -5.59 -12.16
CA ASP A 59 -0.11 -6.10 -11.98
C ASP A 59 0.71 -5.25 -10.98
N TYR A 60 0.55 -3.93 -11.03
CA TYR A 60 1.17 -3.01 -10.09
C TYR A 60 0.64 -3.21 -8.65
N GLU A 61 -0.67 -3.29 -8.47
CA GLU A 61 -1.29 -3.49 -7.16
C GLU A 61 -0.86 -4.83 -6.54
N GLU A 62 -0.80 -5.90 -7.34
CA GLU A 62 -0.34 -7.22 -6.88
C GLU A 62 1.13 -7.20 -6.42
N LYS A 63 2.03 -6.57 -7.21
CA LYS A 63 3.44 -6.43 -6.84
C LYS A 63 3.63 -5.56 -5.61
N VAL A 64 2.94 -4.42 -5.50
CA VAL A 64 3.00 -3.58 -4.30
C VAL A 64 2.54 -4.35 -3.06
N LYS A 65 1.48 -5.14 -3.18
CA LYS A 65 1.00 -5.96 -2.08
C LYS A 65 2.06 -6.97 -1.63
N ALA A 66 2.59 -7.77 -2.55
CA ALA A 66 3.53 -8.85 -2.26
C ALA A 66 4.91 -8.34 -1.82
N ASP A 67 5.47 -7.36 -2.52
CA ASP A 67 6.87 -6.97 -2.37
C ASP A 67 7.09 -5.83 -1.35
N VAL A 68 6.01 -5.13 -0.97
CA VAL A 68 6.07 -3.96 -0.06
C VAL A 68 5.15 -4.14 1.13
N LEU A 69 3.85 -4.31 0.91
CA LEU A 69 2.89 -4.26 2.01
C LEU A 69 3.01 -5.47 2.95
N GLU A 70 3.11 -6.68 2.41
CA GLU A 70 3.23 -7.91 3.22
C GLU A 70 4.51 -7.93 4.08
N PRO A 71 5.72 -7.63 3.54
CA PRO A 71 6.94 -7.53 4.33
C PRO A 71 6.86 -6.50 5.47
N LEU A 72 6.34 -5.30 5.19
CA LEU A 72 6.18 -4.26 6.21
C LEU A 72 5.16 -4.64 7.28
N GLN A 73 4.08 -5.32 6.90
CA GLN A 73 3.11 -5.85 7.86
C GLN A 73 3.73 -6.88 8.78
N ASN A 74 4.65 -7.72 8.27
CA ASN A 74 5.36 -8.69 9.11
C ASN A 74 6.26 -7.99 10.14
N ILE A 75 7.03 -6.96 9.73
CA ILE A 75 7.82 -6.12 10.66
C ILE A 75 6.95 -5.53 11.76
N ILE A 76 5.77 -5.01 11.42
CA ILE A 76 4.83 -4.45 12.41
C ILE A 76 4.32 -5.53 13.37
N LYS A 77 3.95 -6.71 12.86
CA LYS A 77 3.41 -7.80 13.66
C LYS A 77 4.46 -8.42 14.58
N GLU A 78 5.70 -8.51 14.15
CA GLU A 78 6.78 -9.15 14.89
C GLU A 78 7.46 -8.14 15.82
N ASP A 79 8.17 -7.17 15.26
CA ASP A 79 9.09 -6.29 16.00
C ASP A 79 8.32 -5.24 16.80
N ILE A 80 7.41 -4.50 16.16
CA ILE A 80 6.69 -3.40 16.83
C ILE A 80 5.77 -3.93 17.94
N THR A 81 5.18 -5.09 17.74
CA THR A 81 4.34 -5.73 18.76
C THR A 81 5.19 -6.20 19.94
N SER A 82 6.35 -6.82 19.71
CA SER A 82 7.28 -7.22 20.77
C SER A 82 7.80 -6.02 21.58
N ILE A 83 8.27 -4.97 20.89
CA ILE A 83 8.73 -3.73 21.52
C ILE A 83 7.64 -3.14 22.43
N ASN A 84 6.39 -3.10 21.96
CA ASN A 84 5.28 -2.59 22.76
C ASN A 84 4.99 -3.47 23.99
N LYS A 85 5.14 -4.78 23.88
CA LYS A 85 5.03 -5.72 25.01
C LYS A 85 6.14 -5.46 26.02
N GLN A 86 7.40 -5.38 25.58
CA GLN A 86 8.54 -5.10 26.46
C GLN A 86 8.45 -3.73 27.11
N LYS A 87 8.00 -2.70 26.38
CA LYS A 87 7.77 -1.36 26.93
C LYS A 87 6.74 -1.36 28.06
N LYS A 88 5.66 -2.14 27.94
CA LYS A 88 4.66 -2.30 29.00
C LYS A 88 5.25 -3.04 30.19
N ASN A 89 6.00 -4.11 29.95
CA ASN A 89 6.68 -4.87 31.00
C ASN A 89 7.67 -4.00 31.79
N LEU A 90 8.52 -3.25 31.09
CA LEU A 90 9.50 -2.34 31.70
C LEU A 90 8.84 -1.29 32.60
N LYS A 91 7.70 -0.73 32.16
CA LYS A 91 6.91 0.19 33.00
C LYS A 91 6.38 -0.50 34.27
N GLN A 92 5.85 -1.71 34.14
CA GLN A 92 5.33 -2.45 35.28
C GLN A 92 6.42 -2.77 36.30
N VAL A 93 7.53 -3.34 35.84
CA VAL A 93 8.66 -3.68 36.72
C VAL A 93 9.27 -2.44 37.36
N GLY A 94 9.29 -1.30 36.66
CA GLY A 94 9.68 -0.02 37.25
C GLY A 94 8.82 0.40 38.45
N LEU A 95 7.50 0.23 38.35
CA LEU A 95 6.59 0.48 39.48
C LEU A 95 6.83 -0.50 40.64
N ASP A 96 7.13 -1.76 40.33
CA ASP A 96 7.41 -2.78 41.35
C ASP A 96 8.70 -2.45 42.13
N VAL A 97 9.75 -1.96 41.45
CA VAL A 97 10.98 -1.47 42.07
C VAL A 97 10.71 -0.25 42.95
N ASP A 98 9.93 0.73 42.47
CA ASP A 98 9.60 1.91 43.26
C ASP A 98 8.82 1.54 44.53
N ALA A 99 7.90 0.58 44.44
CA ALA A 99 7.18 0.03 45.58
C ALA A 99 8.13 -0.69 46.56
N ALA A 100 9.03 -1.53 46.07
CA ALA A 100 10.03 -2.23 46.90
C ALA A 100 10.97 -1.23 47.60
N ARG A 101 11.42 -0.19 46.90
CA ARG A 101 12.23 0.91 47.46
C ARG A 101 11.48 1.65 48.57
N GLY A 102 10.18 1.90 48.39
CA GLY A 102 9.34 2.51 49.42
C GLY A 102 9.27 1.67 50.71
N LYS A 103 9.09 0.35 50.58
CA LYS A 103 9.11 -0.59 51.71
C LYS A 103 10.47 -0.61 52.40
N TYR A 104 11.55 -0.69 51.63
CA TYR A 104 12.92 -0.71 52.14
C TYR A 104 13.25 0.56 52.94
N ARG A 105 12.95 1.75 52.39
CA ARG A 105 13.13 3.04 53.09
C ARG A 105 12.38 3.10 54.41
N SER A 106 11.16 2.56 54.45
CA SER A 106 10.36 2.51 55.67
C SER A 106 10.99 1.60 56.72
N ALA A 107 11.48 0.43 56.31
CA ALA A 107 12.14 -0.54 57.18
C ALA A 107 13.52 -0.09 57.68
N GLN A 108 14.21 0.77 56.93
CA GLN A 108 15.55 1.30 57.26
C GLN A 108 15.54 2.22 58.49
N SER A 109 14.38 2.77 58.88
CA SER A 109 14.27 3.66 60.04
C SER A 109 14.53 2.95 61.38
N ASN A 110 14.34 1.62 61.46
CA ASN A 110 14.63 0.85 62.68
C ASN A 110 15.10 -0.58 62.38
N PRO A 111 16.29 -0.76 61.77
CA PRO A 111 16.73 -2.04 61.18
C PRO A 111 16.92 -3.14 62.23
N ALA A 112 17.51 -2.81 63.39
CA ALA A 112 17.82 -3.75 64.46
C ALA A 112 16.57 -4.31 65.19
N GLN A 113 15.40 -3.70 64.97
CA GLN A 113 14.12 -4.12 65.56
C GLN A 113 13.17 -4.75 64.53
N ASN A 114 13.56 -4.81 63.25
CA ASN A 114 12.74 -5.36 62.19
C ASN A 114 13.27 -6.74 61.74
N PRO A 115 12.71 -7.85 62.23
CA PRO A 115 13.19 -9.19 61.87
C PRO A 115 12.98 -9.54 60.38
N LYS A 116 12.24 -8.72 59.63
CA LYS A 116 12.03 -8.87 58.18
C LYS A 116 12.94 -7.96 57.35
N PHE A 117 13.88 -7.24 57.97
CA PHE A 117 14.72 -6.27 57.26
C PHE A 117 15.53 -6.93 56.13
N ASP A 118 16.17 -8.07 56.40
CA ASP A 118 16.94 -8.80 55.38
C ASP A 118 16.06 -9.31 54.25
N GLN A 119 14.85 -9.81 54.56
CA GLN A 119 13.86 -10.20 53.56
C GLN A 119 13.45 -9.02 52.66
N ILE A 120 13.18 -7.84 53.23
CA ILE A 120 12.81 -6.64 52.47
C ILE A 120 13.97 -6.16 51.59
N ARG A 121 15.21 -6.34 52.05
CA ARG A 121 16.41 -6.03 51.26
C ARG A 121 16.54 -6.98 50.07
N GLU A 122 16.36 -8.28 50.28
CA GLU A 122 16.39 -9.28 49.22
C GLU A 122 15.25 -9.05 48.20
N GLU A 123 14.04 -8.71 48.64
CA GLU A 123 12.93 -8.32 47.75
C GLU A 123 13.27 -7.11 46.87
N LEU A 124 14.00 -6.13 47.41
CA LEU A 124 14.47 -4.98 46.65
C LEU A 124 15.55 -5.38 45.63
N GLU A 125 16.55 -6.16 46.05
CA GLU A 125 17.61 -6.66 45.17
C GLU A 125 17.03 -7.49 44.01
N GLU A 126 16.04 -8.35 44.27
CA GLU A 126 15.34 -9.13 43.24
C GLU A 126 14.55 -8.24 42.27
N ALA A 127 13.83 -7.23 42.79
CA ALA A 127 13.08 -6.29 41.95
C ALA A 127 14.02 -5.47 41.04
N GLU A 128 15.16 -5.01 41.58
CA GLU A 128 16.17 -4.26 40.80
C GLU A 128 16.80 -5.16 39.72
N SER A 129 17.10 -6.43 40.03
CA SER A 129 17.57 -7.41 39.04
C SER A 129 16.56 -7.63 37.91
N LYS A 130 15.26 -7.73 38.23
CA LYS A 130 14.19 -7.83 37.21
C LYS A 130 14.11 -6.58 36.33
N LEU A 131 14.34 -5.40 36.91
CA LEU A 131 14.33 -4.14 36.15
C LEU A 131 15.47 -4.11 35.12
N ASP A 132 16.66 -4.55 35.50
CA ASP A 132 17.80 -4.60 34.57
C ASP A 132 17.54 -5.60 33.44
N GLN A 133 17.00 -6.79 33.75
CA GLN A 133 16.58 -7.75 32.70
C GLN A 133 15.51 -7.19 31.76
N ALA A 134 14.53 -6.43 32.30
CA ALA A 134 13.50 -5.80 31.49
C ALA A 134 14.07 -4.69 30.58
N ARG A 135 15.10 -3.97 31.05
CA ARG A 135 15.82 -2.97 30.24
C ARG A 135 16.60 -3.63 29.11
N ASP A 136 17.33 -4.70 29.40
CA ASP A 136 18.10 -5.44 28.40
C ASP A 136 17.18 -6.04 27.34
N SER A 137 16.06 -6.64 27.75
CA SER A 137 15.07 -7.20 26.82
C SER A 137 14.44 -6.12 25.93
N TYR A 138 14.11 -4.95 26.50
CA TYR A 138 13.57 -3.84 25.72
C TYR A 138 14.62 -3.27 24.75
N ALA A 139 15.87 -3.11 25.20
CA ALA A 139 16.96 -2.63 24.36
C ALA A 139 17.25 -3.60 23.20
N PHE A 140 17.25 -4.90 23.48
CA PHE A 140 17.43 -5.94 22.46
C PHE A 140 16.39 -5.82 21.34
N ASP A 141 15.10 -5.69 21.68
CA ASP A 141 14.04 -5.56 20.67
C ASP A 141 14.19 -4.27 19.85
N ILE A 142 14.57 -3.16 20.48
CA ILE A 142 14.82 -1.88 19.78
C ILE A 142 16.00 -2.02 18.81
N PHE A 143 17.12 -2.60 19.23
CA PHE A 143 18.28 -2.79 18.36
C PHE A 143 18.01 -3.79 17.24
N SER A 144 17.19 -4.81 17.50
CA SER A 144 16.75 -5.75 16.47
C SER A 144 15.95 -5.05 15.38
N LEU A 145 15.03 -4.15 15.73
CA LEU A 145 14.31 -3.34 14.75
C LEU A 145 15.23 -2.37 13.99
N LEU A 146 16.16 -1.70 14.70
CA LEU A 146 17.11 -0.79 14.06
C LEU A 146 18.00 -1.50 13.04
N ALA A 147 18.38 -2.76 13.30
CA ALA A 147 19.12 -3.57 12.33
C ALA A 147 18.33 -3.81 11.02
N ARG A 148 17.00 -3.70 11.05
CA ARG A 148 16.10 -3.81 9.88
C ARG A 148 15.78 -2.45 9.22
N GLU A 149 16.33 -1.34 9.69
CA GLU A 149 16.07 -0.01 9.12
C GLU A 149 16.36 0.03 7.61
N ARG A 150 17.45 -0.62 7.19
CA ARG A 150 17.81 -0.73 5.77
C ARG A 150 16.78 -1.51 4.95
N GLU A 151 16.24 -2.60 5.50
CA GLU A 151 15.21 -3.41 4.86
C GLU A 151 13.93 -2.58 4.65
N VAL A 152 13.48 -1.85 5.68
CA VAL A 152 12.33 -0.93 5.58
C VAL A 152 12.56 0.12 4.49
N ALA A 153 13.73 0.75 4.48
CA ALA A 153 14.08 1.74 3.46
C ALA A 153 14.08 1.12 2.05
N GLN A 154 14.56 -0.11 1.89
CA GLN A 154 14.53 -0.83 0.62
C GLN A 154 13.11 -1.09 0.13
N HIS A 155 12.18 -1.49 1.00
CA HIS A 155 10.78 -1.64 0.62
C HIS A 155 10.14 -0.30 0.19
N MET A 156 10.47 0.80 0.86
CA MET A 156 10.01 2.15 0.48
C MET A 156 10.56 2.58 -0.88
N CYS A 157 11.85 2.33 -1.15
CA CYS A 157 12.44 2.59 -2.46
C CYS A 157 11.78 1.72 -3.53
N GLY A 158 11.61 0.41 -3.27
CA GLY A 158 10.97 -0.52 -4.18
C GLY A 158 9.53 -0.12 -4.53
N TYR A 159 8.78 0.44 -3.58
CA TYR A 159 7.45 1.02 -3.85
C TYR A 159 7.50 2.12 -4.90
N LEU A 160 8.41 3.09 -4.76
CA LEU A 160 8.56 4.19 -5.71
C LEU A 160 9.01 3.69 -7.08
N GLU A 161 9.89 2.68 -7.13
CA GLU A 161 10.32 2.06 -8.38
C GLU A 161 9.16 1.34 -9.08
N LEU A 162 8.34 0.58 -8.35
CA LEU A 162 7.15 -0.07 -8.89
C LEU A 162 6.17 0.95 -9.45
N GLN A 163 5.95 2.04 -8.70
CA GLN A 163 5.08 3.14 -9.14
C GLN A 163 5.62 3.83 -10.40
N GLN A 164 6.93 4.11 -10.44
CA GLN A 164 7.57 4.69 -11.62
C GLN A 164 7.42 3.80 -12.86
N ARG A 165 7.70 2.49 -12.73
CA ARG A 165 7.55 1.53 -13.83
C ARG A 165 6.12 1.46 -14.34
N PHE A 166 5.16 1.35 -13.42
CA PHE A 166 3.73 1.34 -13.77
C PHE A 166 3.33 2.59 -14.57
N LEU A 167 3.67 3.78 -14.06
CA LEU A 167 3.32 5.04 -14.71
C LEU A 167 3.96 5.17 -16.09
N GLN A 168 5.23 4.77 -16.23
CA GLN A 168 5.92 4.80 -17.51
C GLN A 168 5.25 3.87 -18.52
N THR A 169 4.98 2.61 -18.15
CA THR A 169 4.33 1.65 -19.04
C THR A 169 2.92 2.10 -19.43
N ALA A 170 2.13 2.60 -18.49
CA ALA A 170 0.79 3.11 -18.77
C ALA A 170 0.83 4.31 -19.73
N LEU A 171 1.77 5.25 -19.49
CA LEU A 171 1.97 6.40 -20.37
C LEU A 171 2.41 5.97 -21.78
N ASP A 172 3.32 5.00 -21.90
CA ASP A 172 3.78 4.49 -23.19
C ASP A 172 2.62 3.86 -23.98
N LYS A 173 1.73 3.11 -23.31
CA LYS A 173 0.52 2.55 -23.95
C LYS A 173 -0.37 3.64 -24.54
N VAL A 174 -0.61 4.72 -23.79
CA VAL A 174 -1.41 5.87 -24.27
C VAL A 174 -0.69 6.62 -25.40
N ASN A 175 0.61 6.87 -25.25
CA ASN A 175 1.43 7.58 -26.23
C ASN A 175 1.57 6.84 -27.56
N ASN A 176 1.43 5.51 -27.56
CA ASN A 176 1.48 4.73 -28.80
C ASN A 176 0.18 4.85 -29.62
N VAL A 177 -0.97 4.97 -28.95
CA VAL A 177 -2.28 4.94 -29.63
C VAL A 177 -2.81 6.34 -29.94
N LEU A 178 -2.57 7.31 -29.06
CA LEU A 178 -3.08 8.68 -29.22
C LEU A 178 -2.64 9.36 -30.53
N PRO A 179 -1.37 9.26 -30.99
CA PRO A 179 -0.94 9.86 -32.26
C PRO A 179 -1.63 9.21 -33.46
N GLU A 180 -1.80 7.89 -33.46
CA GLU A 180 -2.46 7.16 -34.54
C GLU A 180 -3.93 7.56 -34.64
N MET A 181 -4.63 7.66 -33.49
CA MET A 181 -5.99 8.18 -33.45
C MET A 181 -6.08 9.63 -33.97
N LYS A 182 -5.14 10.50 -33.59
CA LYS A 182 -5.09 11.89 -34.08
C LYS A 182 -4.94 11.95 -35.60
N LYS A 183 -4.07 11.12 -36.17
CA LYS A 183 -3.88 11.01 -37.61
C LYS A 183 -5.16 10.54 -38.31
N GLN A 184 -5.85 9.54 -37.76
CA GLN A 184 -7.13 9.07 -38.30
C GLN A 184 -8.21 10.15 -38.26
N PHE A 185 -8.23 11.02 -37.24
CA PHE A 185 -9.12 12.19 -37.22
C PHE A 185 -8.80 13.18 -38.35
N GLU A 186 -7.53 13.53 -38.53
CA GLU A 186 -7.08 14.43 -39.60
C GLU A 186 -7.46 13.88 -40.98
N ASP A 187 -7.21 12.60 -41.23
CA ASP A 187 -7.56 11.93 -42.49
C ASP A 187 -9.09 11.85 -42.71
N SER A 188 -9.88 11.71 -41.65
CA SER A 188 -11.35 11.65 -41.73
C SER A 188 -12.02 12.99 -42.04
N THR A 189 -11.38 14.11 -41.67
CA THR A 189 -11.88 15.47 -41.95
C THR A 189 -11.53 15.97 -43.36
N ALA A 190 -10.66 15.26 -44.08
CA ALA A 190 -10.24 15.60 -45.44
C ALA A 190 -11.27 15.24 -46.54
N SER A 191 -12.39 14.60 -46.21
CA SER A 191 -13.52 14.45 -47.14
C SER A 191 -14.50 15.61 -46.92
N PRO A 192 -14.61 16.59 -47.84
CA PRO A 192 -15.65 17.60 -47.75
C PRO A 192 -17.00 16.92 -47.91
N VAL A 193 -17.69 16.70 -46.79
CA VAL A 193 -19.14 16.49 -46.79
C VAL A 193 -19.73 17.84 -47.15
N PHE A 194 -20.54 17.88 -48.21
CA PHE A 194 -21.11 19.06 -48.89
C PHE A 194 -20.27 19.65 -50.04
N GLY A 195 -20.53 19.13 -51.25
CA GLY A 195 -20.44 19.93 -52.48
C GLY A 195 -21.62 20.91 -52.56
N LYS A 196 -21.38 22.08 -53.14
CA LYS A 196 -22.39 23.08 -53.49
C LYS A 196 -23.45 22.55 -54.46
#